data_AF-A0AAU9SRJ5-F1
#
_entry.id   AF-A0AAU9SRJ5-F1
#
_cell.length_a   1.000
_cell.length_b   1.000
_cell.length_c   1.000
_cell.angle_alpha   90.00
_cell.angle_beta   90.00
_cell.angle_gamma   90.00
#
_symmetry.space_group_name_H-M   'P 1'
#
loop_
_entity.id
_entity.type
_entity.pdbx_description
1 polymer ?
#
loop_
_entity_poly.entity_id
_entity_poly.type
_entity_poly.pdbx_seq_one_letter_code
_entity_poly.pdbx_strand_id
1 'polypeptide(L)'
;MCSISCPLSSSTLNLTQFLCFTCLPIHPQRNRKPQDHFPKWFFAIKVVILGVVLHVYNYTQILPPIILLGLYPLHLYLSLEILLTLLKVVLTIALGSHLEPIFNEPYLATSLQDFWGRRWNLPVSAIFRSSVFIPVRQVCQHFMNTEWAIITSVLASFLVSGMLHELIFFYVTREAPTWEVTWYFVLQGVCTVVEVFVKRKTFVGRWVVRPEVSRLLTVGFLVLTGAWLFFPQFKRSGVMERDSLVNPWCSLI
;
A
#
# COMPACT_ATOMS: atom_id res chain seq x y z
N MET A 1 27.77 -14.07 -13.84
CA MET A 1 27.59 -15.12 -12.81
C MET A 1 27.84 -14.50 -11.45
N CYS A 2 26.80 -14.06 -10.75
CA CYS A 2 26.92 -13.55 -9.38
C CYS A 2 26.22 -14.56 -8.47
N SER A 3 27.03 -15.28 -7.70
CA SER A 3 26.62 -16.34 -6.81
C SER A 3 25.59 -15.83 -5.81
N ILE A 4 24.46 -16.52 -5.75
CA ILE A 4 23.52 -16.46 -4.64
C ILE A 4 24.23 -17.15 -3.47
N SER A 5 25.05 -16.40 -2.75
CA SER A 5 25.60 -16.83 -1.47
C SER A 5 24.51 -16.70 -0.42
N CYS A 6 23.64 -17.71 -0.33
CA CYS A 6 22.87 -17.99 0.88
C CYS A 6 23.85 -18.46 1.95
N PRO A 7 24.11 -17.70 3.03
CA PRO A 7 24.74 -18.29 4.20
C PRO A 7 23.65 -19.12 4.89
N LEU A 8 23.77 -20.44 4.75
CA LEU A 8 23.04 -21.42 5.55
C LEU A 8 23.21 -21.06 7.03
N SER A 9 22.13 -20.62 7.66
CA SER A 9 21.99 -20.54 9.11
C SER A 9 20.88 -21.51 9.48
N SER A 10 21.30 -22.62 10.06
CA SER A 10 20.54 -23.77 10.55
C SER A 10 19.22 -23.44 11.25
N SER A 11 18.12 -23.71 10.58
CA SER A 11 16.86 -24.20 11.16
C SER A 11 16.20 -24.98 10.03
N THR A 12 15.98 -26.28 10.20
CA THR A 12 15.37 -27.14 9.19
C THR A 12 13.96 -26.61 8.88
N LEU A 13 13.84 -25.84 7.81
CA LEU A 13 12.55 -25.37 7.30
C LEU A 13 11.74 -26.60 6.88
N ASN A 14 10.56 -26.79 7.44
CA ASN A 14 9.63 -27.83 7.02
C ASN A 14 9.23 -27.60 5.55
N LEU A 15 8.93 -28.66 4.78
CA LEU A 15 8.55 -28.54 3.36
C LEU A 15 7.43 -27.51 3.14
N THR A 16 6.46 -27.45 4.05
CA THR A 16 5.38 -26.45 4.05
C THR A 16 5.88 -25.03 4.26
N GLN A 17 6.84 -24.82 5.17
CA GLN A 17 7.46 -23.51 5.37
C GLN A 17 8.30 -23.11 4.15
N PHE A 18 9.02 -24.06 3.54
CA PHE A 18 9.76 -23.83 2.30
C PHE A 18 8.85 -23.46 1.14
N LEU A 19 7.77 -24.22 0.92
CA LEU A 19 6.76 -23.91 -0.11
C LEU A 19 6.08 -22.56 0.18
N CYS A 20 5.70 -22.28 1.42
CA CYS A 20 5.10 -21.00 1.77
C CYS A 20 6.05 -19.83 1.58
N PHE A 21 7.34 -19.92 1.96
CA PHE A 21 8.28 -18.80 1.76
C PHE A 21 8.76 -18.64 0.32
N THR A 22 8.66 -19.69 -0.50
CA THR A 22 9.00 -19.60 -1.93
C THR A 22 7.80 -19.20 -2.80
N CYS A 23 6.58 -19.65 -2.48
CA CYS A 23 5.36 -19.30 -3.20
C CYS A 23 4.70 -18.00 -2.70
N LEU A 24 4.81 -17.72 -1.40
CA LEU A 24 4.35 -16.47 -0.81
C LEU A 24 5.60 -15.65 -0.42
N PRO A 25 5.70 -14.39 -0.87
CA PRO A 25 6.83 -13.49 -0.60
C PRO A 25 6.72 -12.92 0.82
N ILE A 26 6.63 -13.83 1.78
CA ILE A 26 6.50 -13.57 3.20
C ILE A 26 7.92 -13.67 3.77
N HIS A 27 8.51 -12.53 4.10
CA HIS A 27 9.81 -12.54 4.75
C HIS A 27 9.63 -12.82 6.24
N PRO A 28 10.22 -13.92 6.77
CA PRO A 28 10.28 -14.11 8.21
C PRO A 28 11.11 -12.98 8.81
N GLN A 29 10.64 -12.44 9.93
CA GLN A 29 11.34 -11.37 10.63
C GLN A 29 12.66 -11.91 11.21
N ARG A 30 13.76 -11.69 10.48
CA ARG A 30 15.08 -12.29 10.78
C ARG A 30 15.79 -11.64 11.97
N ASN A 31 15.42 -10.42 12.35
CA ASN A 31 16.01 -9.70 13.48
C ASN A 31 14.96 -9.41 14.57
N ARG A 32 15.14 -10.03 15.74
CA ARG A 32 14.58 -9.57 17.01
C ARG A 32 15.23 -8.23 17.39
N LYS A 33 14.92 -7.16 16.68
CA LYS A 33 14.83 -5.87 17.39
C LYS A 33 13.53 -5.94 18.17
N PRO A 34 13.46 -5.43 19.41
CA PRO A 34 12.18 -5.23 20.07
C PRO A 34 11.42 -4.28 19.17
N GLN A 35 10.60 -4.85 18.31
CA GLN A 35 9.66 -4.10 17.53
C GLN A 35 8.75 -3.51 18.58
N ASP A 36 8.73 -2.17 18.67
CA ASP A 36 7.87 -1.43 19.59
C ASP A 36 6.58 -2.21 19.71
N HIS A 37 6.36 -2.73 20.91
CA HIS A 37 5.29 -3.66 21.19
C HIS A 37 4.03 -2.80 21.13
N PHE A 38 3.56 -2.54 19.91
CA PHE A 38 2.40 -1.69 19.69
C PHE A 38 1.28 -2.37 20.47
N PRO A 39 0.72 -1.67 21.46
CA PRO A 39 -0.20 -2.31 22.38
C PRO A 39 -1.37 -2.87 21.57
N LYS A 40 -1.83 -4.09 21.89
CA LYS A 40 -2.99 -4.73 21.24
C LYS A 40 -4.21 -3.79 21.17
N TRP A 41 -4.31 -2.87 22.13
CA TRP A 41 -5.28 -1.79 22.19
C TRP A 41 -5.29 -0.88 20.96
N PHE A 42 -4.15 -0.66 20.30
CA PHE A 42 -4.07 0.16 19.10
C PHE A 42 -4.82 -0.47 17.91
N PHE A 43 -4.74 -1.79 17.77
CA PHE A 43 -5.56 -2.54 16.81
C PHE A 43 -7.04 -2.44 17.16
N ALA A 44 -7.40 -2.59 18.45
CA ALA A 44 -8.78 -2.44 18.89
C ALA A 44 -9.33 -1.03 18.59
N ILE A 45 -8.52 0.03 18.79
CA ILE A 45 -8.87 1.40 18.42
C ILE A 45 -9.16 1.51 16.93
N LYS A 46 -8.33 0.93 16.05
CA LYS A 46 -8.57 0.93 14.60
C LYS A 46 -9.88 0.24 14.23
N VAL A 47 -10.23 -0.88 14.88
CA VAL A 47 -11.51 -1.58 14.69
C VAL A 47 -12.69 -0.71 15.14
N VAL A 48 -12.58 -0.05 16.28
CA VAL A 48 -13.62 0.88 16.76
C VAL A 48 -13.79 2.06 15.80
N ILE A 49 -12.69 2.65 15.32
CA ILE A 49 -12.74 3.73 14.32
C ILE A 49 -13.42 3.25 13.04
N LEU A 50 -13.11 2.04 12.56
CA LEU A 50 -13.80 1.47 11.38
C LEU A 50 -15.31 1.36 11.66
N GLY A 51 -15.72 0.87 12.83
CA GLY A 51 -17.13 0.81 13.21
C GLY A 51 -17.81 2.18 13.20
N VAL A 52 -17.15 3.22 13.72
CA VAL A 52 -17.64 4.60 13.67
C VAL A 52 -17.75 5.10 12.22
N VAL A 53 -16.73 4.84 11.39
CA VAL A 53 -16.74 5.21 9.97
C VAL A 53 -17.91 4.56 9.23
N LEU A 54 -18.16 3.27 9.47
CA LEU A 54 -19.31 2.54 8.92
C LEU A 54 -20.64 3.12 9.39
N HIS A 55 -20.74 3.50 10.67
CA HIS A 55 -21.94 4.17 11.19
C HIS A 55 -22.16 5.55 10.55
N VAL A 56 -21.09 6.34 10.36
CA VAL A 56 -21.14 7.65 9.71
C VAL A 56 -21.62 7.55 8.25
N TYR A 57 -21.36 6.43 7.56
CA TYR A 57 -21.86 6.22 6.20
C TYR A 57 -23.39 6.27 6.08
N ASN A 58 -24.13 5.97 7.15
CA ASN A 58 -25.60 6.10 7.19
C ASN A 58 -26.08 7.55 7.03
N TYR A 59 -25.21 8.53 7.27
CA TYR A 59 -25.50 9.96 7.19
C TYR A 59 -24.87 10.63 5.97
N THR A 60 -24.36 9.86 5.01
CA THR A 60 -23.69 10.35 3.79
C THR A 60 -24.44 11.44 3.04
N GLN A 61 -25.77 11.38 3.02
CA GLN A 61 -26.64 12.35 2.35
C GLN A 61 -26.56 13.76 2.96
N ILE A 62 -26.16 13.86 4.23
CA ILE A 62 -26.09 15.11 4.99
C ILE A 62 -24.63 15.60 5.08
N LEU A 63 -23.66 14.73 4.82
CA LEU A 63 -22.24 15.05 5.00
C LEU A 63 -21.73 15.95 3.87
N PRO A 64 -20.98 17.02 4.19
CA PRO A 64 -20.34 17.83 3.19
C PRO A 64 -19.29 17.01 2.41
N PRO A 65 -19.09 17.28 1.11
CA PRO A 65 -18.17 16.53 0.25
C PRO A 65 -16.72 16.46 0.76
N ILE A 66 -16.28 17.48 1.51
CA ILE A 66 -14.93 17.52 2.10
C ILE A 66 -14.73 16.47 3.20
N ILE A 67 -15.78 16.12 3.94
CA ILE A 67 -15.71 15.04 4.93
C ILE A 67 -15.65 13.70 4.22
N LEU A 68 -16.45 13.51 3.17
CA LEU A 68 -16.42 12.29 2.33
C LEU A 68 -15.04 12.09 1.68
N LEU A 69 -14.37 13.17 1.28
CA LEU A 69 -13.02 13.16 0.72
C LEU A 69 -12.00 12.51 1.68
N GLY A 70 -12.11 12.78 2.98
CA GLY A 70 -11.27 12.13 4.00
C GLY A 70 -11.78 10.76 4.44
N LEU A 71 -13.09 10.55 4.42
CA LEU A 71 -13.73 9.32 4.92
C LEU A 71 -13.43 8.10 4.04
N TYR A 72 -13.50 8.24 2.71
CA TYR A 72 -13.21 7.13 1.78
C TYR A 72 -11.78 6.56 1.91
N PRO A 73 -10.70 7.35 1.87
CA PRO A 73 -9.35 6.82 2.05
C PRO A 73 -9.12 6.28 3.46
N LEU A 74 -9.76 6.86 4.48
CA LEU A 74 -9.70 6.32 5.85
C LEU A 74 -10.35 4.93 5.94
N HIS A 75 -11.55 4.77 5.38
CA HIS A 75 -12.23 3.49 5.30
C HIS A 75 -11.36 2.46 4.56
N LEU A 76 -10.86 2.80 3.38
CA LEU A 76 -10.01 1.91 2.59
C LEU A 76 -8.76 1.47 3.36
N TYR A 77 -8.09 2.42 4.02
CA TYR A 77 -6.90 2.13 4.83
C TYR A 77 -7.23 1.17 5.99
N LEU A 78 -8.26 1.48 6.78
CA LEU A 78 -8.63 0.68 7.95
C LEU A 78 -9.08 -0.73 7.56
N SER A 79 -9.88 -0.86 6.50
CA SER A 79 -10.35 -2.16 6.01
C SER A 79 -9.19 -3.03 5.52
N LEU A 80 -8.24 -2.47 4.76
CA LEU A 80 -7.05 -3.19 4.32
C LEU A 80 -6.13 -3.56 5.48
N GLU A 81 -5.88 -2.64 6.41
CA GLU A 81 -5.06 -2.88 7.60
C GLU A 81 -5.62 -4.04 8.44
N ILE A 82 -6.92 -4.00 8.75
CA ILE A 82 -7.56 -5.01 9.58
C ILE A 82 -7.55 -6.37 8.87
N LEU A 83 -8.01 -6.42 7.61
CA LEU A 83 -8.07 -7.66 6.85
C LEU A 83 -6.70 -8.32 6.71
N LEU A 84 -5.69 -7.56 6.28
CA LEU A 84 -4.35 -8.09 6.06
C LEU A 84 -3.68 -8.45 7.39
N THR A 85 -3.92 -7.69 8.47
CA THR A 85 -3.39 -8.05 9.79
C THR A 85 -3.98 -9.36 10.31
N LEU A 86 -5.28 -9.60 10.12
CA LEU A 86 -5.90 -10.89 10.46
C LEU A 86 -5.27 -12.03 9.66
N LEU A 87 -5.09 -11.84 8.34
CA LEU A 87 -4.41 -12.80 7.48
C LEU A 87 -2.98 -13.08 7.97
N LYS A 88 -2.23 -12.04 8.33
CA LYS A 88 -0.89 -12.17 8.92
C LYS A 88 -0.90 -12.99 10.20
N VAL A 89 -1.86 -12.76 11.11
CA VAL A 89 -1.96 -13.53 12.36
C VAL A 89 -2.19 -15.02 12.05
N VAL A 90 -3.11 -15.33 11.13
CA VAL A 90 -3.37 -16.70 10.69
C VAL A 90 -2.10 -17.34 10.12
N LEU A 91 -1.38 -16.63 9.24
CA LEU A 91 -0.13 -17.12 8.65
C LEU A 91 0.99 -17.28 9.69
N THR A 92 1.11 -16.37 10.66
CA THR A 92 2.08 -16.50 11.76
C THR A 92 1.81 -17.73 12.62
N ILE A 93 0.54 -18.01 12.94
CA ILE A 93 0.15 -19.22 13.69
C ILE A 93 0.45 -20.48 12.85
N ALA A 94 0.06 -20.48 11.57
CA ALA A 94 0.24 -21.63 10.69
C ALA A 94 1.73 -21.95 10.39
N LEU A 95 2.56 -20.92 10.21
CA LEU A 95 3.98 -21.07 9.85
C LEU A 95 4.90 -21.11 11.07
N GLY A 96 4.40 -20.77 12.26
CA GLY A 96 5.21 -20.66 13.48
C GLY A 96 6.29 -19.57 13.42
N SER A 97 6.14 -18.58 12.54
CA SER A 97 7.13 -17.52 12.31
C SER A 97 6.50 -16.13 12.33
N HIS A 98 7.19 -15.20 12.99
CA HIS A 98 6.76 -13.80 13.02
C HIS A 98 7.00 -13.16 11.66
N LEU A 99 5.93 -12.58 11.10
CA LEU A 99 5.97 -11.91 9.81
C LEU A 99 6.17 -10.41 9.98
N GLU A 100 6.76 -9.76 8.99
CA GLU A 100 6.90 -8.31 8.95
C GLU A 100 5.54 -7.58 9.02
N PRO A 101 5.50 -6.33 9.54
CA PRO A 101 4.28 -5.54 9.54
C PRO A 101 3.86 -5.23 8.09
N ILE A 102 2.56 -5.17 7.86
CA ILE A 102 2.01 -4.95 6.52
C ILE A 102 2.03 -3.46 6.19
N PHE A 103 1.62 -2.64 7.16
CA PHE A 103 1.70 -1.20 7.10
C PHE A 103 2.55 -0.67 8.27
N ASN A 104 3.11 0.51 8.09
CA ASN A 104 3.90 1.21 9.11
C ASN A 104 3.44 2.68 9.20
N GLU A 105 2.24 2.86 9.77
CA GLU A 105 1.54 4.14 9.94
C GLU A 105 1.68 5.07 8.72
N PRO A 106 1.03 4.73 7.59
CA PRO A 106 1.19 5.43 6.32
C PRO A 106 0.79 6.91 6.38
N TYR A 107 -0.10 7.28 7.29
CA TYR A 107 -0.47 8.67 7.53
C TYR A 107 0.66 9.52 8.13
N LEU A 108 1.75 8.91 8.62
CA LEU A 108 2.95 9.60 9.08
C LEU A 108 3.98 9.84 7.96
N ALA A 109 3.67 9.49 6.71
CA ALA A 109 4.58 9.68 5.59
C ALA A 109 4.87 11.17 5.35
N THR A 110 6.15 11.52 5.25
CA THR A 110 6.59 12.89 4.93
C THR A 110 6.93 13.07 3.45
N SER A 111 6.83 12.01 2.65
CA SER A 111 7.11 12.01 1.19
C SER A 111 6.42 10.86 0.49
N LEU A 112 6.25 10.95 -0.83
CA LEU A 112 5.71 9.85 -1.64
C LEU A 112 6.63 8.63 -1.62
N GLN A 113 7.95 8.87 -1.67
CA GLN A 113 8.94 7.81 -1.53
C GLN A 113 8.82 7.08 -0.18
N ASP A 114 8.60 7.81 0.91
CA ASP A 114 8.44 7.22 2.25
C ASP A 114 7.11 6.46 2.36
N PHE A 115 6.02 7.03 1.82
CA PHE A 115 4.72 6.37 1.76
C PHE A 115 4.79 5.03 1.01
N TRP A 116 5.14 5.04 -0.28
CA TRP A 116 5.12 3.86 -1.13
C TRP A 116 6.25 2.86 -0.82
N GLY A 117 7.40 3.34 -0.35
CA GLY A 117 8.58 2.50 -0.14
C GLY A 117 8.72 1.92 1.26
N ARG A 118 8.14 2.54 2.29
CA ARG A 118 8.44 2.21 3.70
C ARG A 118 7.24 2.13 4.64
N ARG A 119 6.05 2.51 4.18
CA ARG A 119 4.88 2.58 5.06
C ARG A 119 3.63 1.91 4.51
N TRP A 120 3.44 1.95 3.20
CA TRP A 120 2.30 1.37 2.52
C TRP A 120 2.62 -0.04 2.01
N ASN A 121 1.89 -1.04 2.49
CA ASN A 121 1.91 -2.43 2.03
C ASN A 121 3.33 -2.99 1.76
N LEU A 122 4.13 -3.08 2.83
CA LEU A 122 5.53 -3.48 2.78
C LEU A 122 5.80 -4.82 2.07
N PRO A 123 5.00 -5.89 2.27
CA PRO A 123 5.18 -7.12 1.54
C PRO A 123 5.04 -6.91 0.03
N VAL A 124 4.03 -6.15 -0.42
CA VAL A 124 3.82 -5.86 -1.84
C VAL A 124 4.96 -5.02 -2.41
N SER A 125 5.43 -4.00 -1.69
CA SER A 125 6.60 -3.22 -2.11
C SER A 125 7.86 -4.07 -2.22
N ALA A 126 8.04 -5.07 -1.36
CA ALA A 126 9.14 -6.03 -1.46
C ALA A 126 9.02 -6.92 -2.72
N ILE A 127 7.81 -7.39 -3.05
CA ILE A 127 7.53 -8.15 -4.28
C ILE A 127 7.88 -7.34 -5.51
N PHE A 128 7.37 -6.12 -5.62
CA PHE A 128 7.67 -5.28 -6.78
C PHE A 128 9.15 -4.98 -6.89
N ARG A 129 9.84 -4.83 -5.75
CA ARG A 129 11.29 -4.65 -5.75
C ARG A 129 12.03 -5.85 -6.36
N SER A 130 11.69 -7.07 -5.96
CA SER A 130 12.34 -8.29 -6.46
C SER A 130 11.90 -8.65 -7.89
N SER A 131 10.62 -8.48 -8.21
CA SER A 131 10.02 -9.02 -9.43
C SER A 131 10.03 -8.04 -10.60
N VAL A 132 10.03 -6.73 -10.33
CA VAL A 132 10.00 -5.69 -11.38
C VAL A 132 11.22 -4.79 -11.30
N PHE A 133 11.44 -4.13 -10.16
CA PHE A 133 12.47 -3.09 -10.07
C PHE A 133 13.87 -3.63 -10.37
N ILE A 134 14.31 -4.71 -9.71
CA ILE A 134 15.66 -5.26 -9.87
C ILE A 134 15.88 -5.79 -11.31
N PRO A 135 15.01 -6.66 -11.87
CA PRO A 135 15.15 -7.13 -13.24
C PRO A 135 15.17 -6.01 -14.28
N VAL A 136 14.21 -5.06 -14.20
CA VAL A 136 14.13 -3.94 -15.14
C VAL A 136 15.38 -3.08 -15.05
N ARG A 137 15.85 -2.78 -13.83
CA ARG A 137 17.08 -2.01 -13.64
C ARG A 137 18.29 -2.70 -14.26
N GLN A 138 18.44 -4.01 -14.05
CA GLN A 138 19.56 -4.79 -14.59
C GLN A 138 19.58 -4.77 -16.12
N VAL A 139 18.42 -4.94 -16.75
CA VAL A 139 18.29 -4.87 -18.22
C VAL A 139 18.56 -3.45 -18.72
N CYS A 140 17.94 -2.43 -18.11
CA CYS A 140 18.11 -1.04 -18.54
C CYS A 140 19.53 -0.51 -18.35
N GLN A 141 20.27 -1.01 -17.35
CA GLN A 141 21.69 -0.65 -17.15
C GLN A 141 22.59 -1.06 -18.32
N HIS A 142 22.16 -2.02 -19.16
CA HIS A 142 22.90 -2.38 -20.36
C HIS A 142 22.74 -1.35 -21.49
N PHE A 143 21.60 -0.65 -21.53
CA PHE A 143 21.24 0.26 -22.62
C PHE A 143 21.32 1.74 -22.25
N MET A 144 21.30 2.07 -20.95
CA MET A 144 21.15 3.43 -20.44
C MET A 144 22.08 3.70 -19.25
N ASN A 145 22.27 4.97 -18.92
CA ASN A 145 22.99 5.34 -17.70
C ASN A 145 22.24 4.88 -16.43
N THR A 146 22.96 4.84 -15.30
CA THR A 146 22.40 4.32 -14.04
C THR A 146 21.19 5.13 -13.54
N GLU A 147 21.14 6.43 -13.82
CA GLU A 147 20.03 7.29 -13.37
C GLU A 147 18.74 6.99 -14.12
N TRP A 148 18.81 6.95 -15.47
CA TRP A 148 17.67 6.58 -16.31
C TRP A 148 17.23 5.15 -16.06
N ALA A 149 18.15 4.21 -15.81
CA ALA A 149 17.80 2.84 -15.45
C ALA A 149 16.99 2.76 -14.15
N ILE A 150 17.31 3.60 -13.15
CA ILE A 150 16.53 3.68 -11.89
C ILE A 150 15.17 4.33 -12.13
N ILE A 151 15.10 5.41 -12.92
CA ILE A 151 13.85 6.09 -13.25
C ILE A 151 12.90 5.11 -13.95
N THR A 152 13.39 4.44 -14.98
CA THR A 152 12.61 3.45 -15.74
C THR A 152 12.16 2.30 -14.84
N SER A 153 12.99 1.81 -13.92
CA SER A 153 12.59 0.73 -13.02
C SER A 153 11.54 1.16 -11.98
N VAL A 154 11.57 2.40 -11.49
CA VAL A 154 10.49 2.95 -10.65
C VAL A 154 9.19 3.06 -11.44
N LEU A 155 9.23 3.71 -12.62
CA LEU A 155 8.04 3.90 -13.44
C LEU A 155 7.42 2.57 -13.89
N ALA A 156 8.25 1.59 -14.27
CA ALA A 156 7.80 0.24 -14.61
C ALA A 156 7.11 -0.44 -13.41
N SER A 157 7.67 -0.31 -12.21
CA SER A 157 7.06 -0.89 -10.99
C SER A 157 5.69 -0.30 -10.70
N PHE A 158 5.53 1.02 -10.84
CA PHE A 158 4.23 1.69 -10.67
C PHE A 158 3.25 1.33 -11.80
N LEU A 159 3.71 1.21 -13.04
CA LEU A 159 2.86 0.80 -14.16
C LEU A 159 2.31 -0.61 -13.97
N VAL A 160 3.19 -1.58 -13.65
CA VAL A 160 2.76 -2.98 -13.39
C VAL A 160 1.83 -3.02 -12.18
N SER A 161 2.10 -2.25 -11.12
CA SER A 161 1.18 -2.10 -10.00
C SER A 161 -0.17 -1.56 -10.44
N GLY A 162 -0.21 -0.51 -11.26
CA GLY A 162 -1.45 0.07 -11.78
C GLY A 162 -2.29 -0.91 -12.58
N MET A 163 -1.66 -1.67 -13.49
CA MET A 163 -2.33 -2.69 -14.28
C MET A 163 -2.91 -3.81 -13.41
N LEU A 164 -2.18 -4.25 -12.38
CA LEU A 164 -2.68 -5.25 -11.44
C LEU A 164 -3.87 -4.72 -10.62
N HIS A 165 -3.84 -3.45 -10.21
CA HIS A 165 -4.99 -2.85 -9.53
C HIS A 165 -6.19 -2.69 -10.48
N GLU A 166 -5.98 -2.33 -11.74
CA GLU A 166 -7.05 -2.31 -12.74
C GLU A 166 -7.72 -3.69 -12.90
N LEU A 167 -6.91 -4.75 -12.92
CA LEU A 167 -7.40 -6.12 -12.97
C LEU A 167 -8.19 -6.50 -11.71
N ILE A 168 -7.70 -6.14 -10.53
CA ILE A 168 -8.42 -6.35 -9.26
C ILE A 168 -9.75 -5.62 -9.28
N PHE A 169 -9.78 -4.35 -9.73
CA PHE A 169 -10.99 -3.57 -9.84
C PHE A 169 -11.98 -4.22 -10.80
N PHE A 170 -11.53 -4.64 -11.98
CA PHE A 170 -12.35 -5.37 -12.94
C PHE A 170 -13.03 -6.60 -12.31
N TYR A 171 -12.31 -7.38 -11.50
CA TYR A 171 -12.89 -8.54 -10.82
C TYR A 171 -13.89 -8.18 -9.71
N VAL A 172 -13.63 -7.09 -8.96
CA VAL A 172 -14.46 -6.65 -7.84
C VAL A 172 -15.73 -5.95 -8.32
N THR A 173 -15.59 -5.01 -9.26
CA THR A 173 -16.69 -4.19 -9.78
C THR A 173 -17.47 -4.89 -10.88
N ARG A 174 -16.85 -5.82 -11.61
CA ARG A 174 -17.39 -6.47 -12.83
C ARG A 174 -17.68 -5.47 -13.96
N GLU A 175 -17.10 -4.28 -13.88
CA GLU A 175 -17.20 -3.22 -14.89
C GLU A 175 -15.95 -3.18 -15.76
N ALA A 176 -16.08 -2.70 -17.00
CA ALA A 176 -14.96 -2.59 -17.93
C ALA A 176 -13.84 -1.69 -17.38
N PRO A 177 -12.55 -2.04 -17.61
CA PRO A 177 -11.43 -1.25 -17.12
C PRO A 177 -11.41 0.13 -17.78
N THR A 178 -11.40 1.19 -16.97
CA THR A 178 -11.39 2.59 -17.46
C THR A 178 -10.00 3.20 -17.46
N TRP A 179 -9.00 2.47 -16.94
CA TRP A 179 -7.59 2.87 -16.83
C TRP A 179 -7.33 4.04 -15.86
N GLU A 180 -8.35 4.57 -15.21
CA GLU A 180 -8.23 5.65 -14.22
C GLU A 180 -7.32 5.24 -13.06
N VAL A 181 -7.46 3.99 -12.56
CA VAL A 181 -6.63 3.45 -11.48
C VAL A 181 -5.20 3.25 -11.96
N THR A 182 -5.00 2.73 -13.17
CA THR A 182 -3.64 2.64 -13.75
C THR A 182 -2.96 4.01 -13.82
N TRP A 183 -3.68 5.05 -14.29
CA TRP A 183 -3.17 6.41 -14.35
C TRP A 183 -2.85 7.00 -12.97
N TYR A 184 -3.64 6.67 -11.94
CA TYR A 184 -3.31 7.04 -10.55
C TYR A 184 -1.91 6.55 -10.18
N PHE A 185 -1.60 5.26 -10.40
CA PHE A 185 -0.28 4.72 -10.06
C PHE A 185 0.85 5.31 -10.92
N VAL A 186 0.61 5.52 -12.22
CA VAL A 186 1.61 6.16 -13.10
C VAL A 186 1.92 7.58 -12.62
N LEU A 187 0.90 8.38 -12.29
CA LEU A 187 1.07 9.72 -11.74
C LEU A 187 1.89 9.68 -10.44
N GLN A 188 1.57 8.77 -9.52
CA GLN A 188 2.31 8.57 -8.27
C GLN A 188 3.77 8.19 -8.52
N GLY A 189 4.04 7.34 -9.52
CA GLY A 189 5.39 6.96 -9.94
C GLY A 189 6.19 8.14 -10.46
N VAL A 190 5.60 8.95 -11.35
CA VAL A 190 6.23 10.16 -11.90
C VAL A 190 6.53 11.16 -10.77
N CYS A 191 5.55 11.45 -9.91
CA CYS A 191 5.73 12.36 -8.79
C CYS A 191 6.80 11.86 -7.81
N THR A 192 6.87 10.55 -7.54
CA THR A 192 7.91 9.96 -6.69
C THR A 192 9.31 10.13 -7.32
N VAL A 193 9.45 9.90 -8.63
CA VAL A 193 10.73 10.11 -9.34
C VAL A 193 11.15 11.58 -9.29
N VAL A 194 10.22 12.49 -9.60
CA VAL A 194 10.48 13.94 -9.54
C VAL A 194 10.90 14.35 -8.13
N GLU A 195 10.20 13.88 -7.11
CA GLU A 195 10.53 14.18 -5.71
C GLU A 195 11.94 13.71 -5.34
N VAL A 196 12.31 12.47 -5.69
CA VAL A 196 13.64 11.92 -5.43
C VAL A 196 14.72 12.72 -6.17
N PHE A 197 14.45 13.11 -7.41
CA PHE A 197 15.40 13.86 -8.21
C PHE A 197 15.59 15.28 -7.71
N VAL A 198 14.52 15.96 -7.33
CA VAL A 198 14.56 17.29 -6.69
C VAL A 198 15.39 17.20 -5.42
N LYS A 199 15.10 16.25 -4.51
CA LYS A 199 15.88 16.04 -3.29
C LYS A 199 17.37 15.77 -3.54
N ARG A 200 17.72 15.16 -4.67
CA ARG A 200 19.10 14.81 -5.02
C ARG A 200 19.85 15.94 -5.73
N LYS A 201 19.19 16.69 -6.63
CA LYS A 201 19.82 17.75 -7.44
C LYS A 201 19.81 19.11 -6.76
N THR A 202 18.67 19.50 -6.19
CA THR A 202 18.68 20.63 -5.28
C THR A 202 19.26 20.10 -3.99
N PHE A 203 20.35 20.68 -3.51
CA PHE A 203 20.85 20.47 -2.16
C PHE A 203 19.76 20.96 -1.18
N VAL A 204 18.65 20.22 -1.01
CA VAL A 204 17.60 20.43 0.00
C VAL A 204 18.16 20.08 1.39
N GLY A 205 19.45 20.35 1.63
CA GLY A 205 20.03 20.50 2.95
C GLY A 205 19.74 21.88 3.56
N ARG A 206 19.09 22.80 2.82
CA ARG A 206 18.77 24.16 3.30
C ARG A 206 17.29 24.48 3.42
N TRP A 207 16.40 23.76 2.73
CA TRP A 207 14.95 23.90 2.86
C TRP A 207 14.41 22.77 3.72
N VAL A 208 14.63 22.88 5.04
CA VAL A 208 14.02 21.96 6.00
C VAL A 208 12.54 22.34 6.10
N VAL A 209 11.71 21.75 5.23
CA VAL A 209 10.25 21.81 5.40
C VAL A 209 9.93 21.10 6.71
N ARG A 210 9.15 21.75 7.59
CA ARG A 210 8.75 21.14 8.87
C ARG A 210 8.09 19.78 8.58
N PRO A 211 8.45 18.70 9.30
CA PRO A 211 7.92 17.36 9.04
C PRO A 211 6.39 17.31 8.98
N GLU A 212 5.72 18.11 9.83
CA GLU A 212 4.27 18.24 9.86
C GLU A 212 3.68 18.79 8.55
N VAL A 213 4.32 19.80 7.96
CA VAL A 213 3.89 20.40 6.68
C VAL A 213 4.10 19.40 5.55
N SER A 214 5.26 18.72 5.54
CA SER A 214 5.55 17.68 4.55
C SER A 214 4.56 16.52 4.62
N ARG A 215 4.14 16.15 5.83
CA ARG A 215 3.12 15.12 6.07
C ARG A 215 1.75 15.55 5.53
N LEU A 216 1.31 16.76 5.88
CA LEU A 216 0.04 17.30 5.38
C LEU A 216 0.02 17.40 3.85
N LEU A 217 1.11 17.85 3.24
CA LEU A 217 1.24 17.92 1.78
C LEU A 217 1.21 16.53 1.14
N THR A 218 1.95 15.56 1.69
CA THR A 218 2.01 14.20 1.16
C THR A 218 0.66 13.50 1.28
N VAL A 219 0.06 13.50 2.46
CA VAL A 219 -1.25 12.88 2.71
C VAL A 219 -2.35 13.60 1.93
N GLY A 220 -2.35 14.93 1.92
CA GLY A 220 -3.29 15.73 1.13
C GLY A 220 -3.21 15.41 -0.36
N PHE A 221 -1.99 15.33 -0.91
CA PHE A 221 -1.79 14.94 -2.31
C PHE A 221 -2.30 13.53 -2.61
N LEU A 222 -2.02 12.55 -1.75
CA LEU A 222 -2.52 11.18 -1.89
C LEU A 222 -4.06 11.12 -1.84
N VAL A 223 -4.67 11.84 -0.90
CA VAL A 223 -6.13 11.90 -0.76
C VAL A 223 -6.78 12.56 -1.98
N LEU A 224 -6.23 13.69 -2.45
CA LEU A 224 -6.76 14.42 -3.60
C LEU A 224 -6.64 13.60 -4.89
N THR A 225 -5.45 13.04 -5.15
CA THR A 225 -5.23 12.21 -6.35
C THR A 225 -6.02 10.90 -6.29
N GLY A 226 -6.18 10.30 -5.11
CA GLY A 226 -7.02 9.12 -4.91
C GLY A 226 -8.50 9.43 -5.15
N ALA A 227 -9.00 10.55 -4.64
CA ALA A 227 -10.38 10.98 -4.89
C ALA A 227 -10.67 11.25 -6.37
N TRP A 228 -9.66 11.74 -7.10
CA TRP A 228 -9.79 12.06 -8.50
C TRP A 228 -9.70 10.85 -9.43
N LEU A 229 -8.77 9.91 -9.18
CA LEU A 229 -8.47 8.83 -10.13
C LEU A 229 -8.76 7.42 -9.60
N PHE A 230 -8.78 7.22 -8.29
CA PHE A 230 -8.91 5.89 -7.68
C PHE A 230 -10.35 5.57 -7.26
N PHE A 231 -11.01 6.50 -6.57
CA PHE A 231 -12.38 6.30 -6.07
C PHE A 231 -13.53 6.42 -7.08
N PRO A 232 -13.43 7.13 -8.24
CA PRO A 232 -14.56 7.23 -9.17
C PRO A 232 -15.07 5.87 -9.67
N GLN A 233 -14.18 4.90 -9.93
CA GLN A 233 -14.58 3.56 -10.38
C GLN A 233 -15.44 2.83 -9.33
N PHE A 234 -15.13 2.97 -8.03
CA PHE A 234 -15.96 2.42 -6.96
C PHE A 234 -17.32 3.09 -6.84
N LYS A 235 -17.38 4.40 -7.10
CA LYS A 235 -18.64 5.15 -7.09
C LYS A 235 -19.54 4.75 -8.27
N ARG A 236 -18.97 4.59 -9.46
CA ARG A 236 -19.74 4.22 -10.68
C ARG A 236 -20.31 2.81 -10.62
N SER A 237 -19.58 1.86 -10.02
CA SER A 237 -20.01 0.46 -9.92
C SER A 237 -21.03 0.21 -8.80
N GLY A 238 -21.35 1.21 -7.97
CA GLY A 238 -22.29 1.06 -6.86
C GLY A 238 -21.83 0.06 -5.79
N VAL A 239 -20.59 -0.45 -5.83
CA VAL A 239 -20.09 -1.44 -4.84
C VAL A 239 -20.17 -0.87 -3.43
N MET A 240 -19.90 0.42 -3.27
CA MET A 240 -20.01 1.11 -1.98
C MET A 240 -21.46 1.23 -1.47
N GLU A 241 -22.45 1.31 -2.37
CA GLU A 241 -23.88 1.34 -2.01
C GLU A 241 -24.45 -0.07 -1.80
N ARG A 242 -23.94 -1.06 -2.54
CA ARG A 242 -24.34 -2.46 -2.43
C ARG A 242 -23.95 -3.07 -1.07
N ASP A 243 -22.81 -2.67 -0.52
CA ASP A 243 -22.38 -3.10 0.81
C ASP A 243 -23.25 -2.48 1.94
N SER A 244 -23.80 -1.28 1.74
CA SER A 244 -24.81 -0.70 2.65
C SER A 244 -26.20 -1.34 2.53
N LEU A 245 -26.50 -2.08 1.46
CA LEU A 245 -27.72 -2.85 1.30
C LEU A 245 -27.66 -4.24 1.98
N VAL A 246 -26.50 -4.65 2.50
CA VAL A 246 -26.36 -5.86 3.34
C VAL A 246 -26.66 -5.53 4.82
N ASN A 247 -27.67 -4.71 5.05
CA ASN A 247 -28.39 -4.61 6.33
C ASN A 247 -29.82 -5.14 6.14
N PRO A 248 -30.04 -6.47 6.12
CA PRO A 248 -31.39 -7.03 6.11
C PRO A 248 -32.16 -6.76 7.43
N TRP A 249 -31.53 -6.12 8.42
CA TRP A 249 -32.12 -5.81 9.73
C TRP A 249 -32.85 -4.46 9.78
N CYS A 250 -32.71 -3.59 8.78
CA CYS A 250 -33.42 -2.30 8.75
C CYS A 250 -34.80 -2.35 8.08
N SER A 251 -35.23 -3.52 7.59
CA SER A 251 -36.54 -3.70 6.93
C SER A 251 -37.63 -4.30 7.84
N LEU A 252 -37.37 -4.40 9.16
CA LEU A 252 -38.26 -5.04 10.13
C LEU A 252 -38.61 -4.19 11.37
N ILE A 253 -38.46 -2.87 11.29
CA ILE A 253 -39.07 -1.90 12.21
C ILE A 253 -39.78 -0.86 11.36
#